data_AF-A0A7J9L546-F1
#
_entry.id   AF-A0A7J9L546-F1
#
_cell.length_a   1.000
_cell.length_b   1.000
_cell.length_c   1.000
_cell.angle_alpha   90.00
_cell.angle_beta   90.00
_cell.angle_gamma   90.00
#
_symmetry.space_group_name_H-M   'P 1'
#
loop_
_entity.id
_entity.type
_entity.pdbx_description
1 polymer ?
#
loop_
_entity_poly.entity_id
_entity_poly.type
_entity_poly.pdbx_seq_one_letter_code
_entity_poly.pdbx_strand_id
1 'polypeptide(L)'
;MHNYLTGGFTANTSLAHYCQDNGLLLHINLAMHAVIKRQKNHGMNFRVLAKALRMSDGDHIHAGTVVGKLEEEKDITLGFVDLLHDDFIGKDRSRDIYFTQDWVSMLGVLPVSSGEHPWGNAPGAVADRVALKACVQAQNEGHNVAREGNEIIR
;
A
#
# COMPACT_ATOMS: atom_id res chain seq x y z
N MET A 1 -3.11 9.55 12.03
CA MET A 1 -2.70 9.52 10.60
C MET A 1 -1.91 10.77 10.25
N HIS A 2 -1.02 10.71 9.25
CA HIS A 2 -0.20 11.85 8.83
C HIS A 2 0.02 11.92 7.31
N ASN A 3 0.08 13.13 6.76
CA ASN A 3 0.37 13.36 5.34
C ASN A 3 1.88 13.65 5.18
N TYR A 4 2.72 12.61 5.10
CA TYR A 4 4.17 12.77 5.25
C TYR A 4 4.86 13.65 4.19
N LEU A 5 4.34 13.73 2.95
CA LEU A 5 4.93 14.60 1.92
C LEU A 5 4.61 16.07 2.15
N THR A 6 3.36 16.37 2.50
CA THR A 6 2.93 17.75 2.73
C THR A 6 3.33 18.27 4.11
N GLY A 7 3.42 17.38 5.11
CA GLY A 7 3.97 17.70 6.44
C GLY A 7 5.50 17.69 6.46
N GLY A 8 6.12 16.95 5.54
CA GLY A 8 7.56 16.82 5.41
C GLY A 8 8.16 15.66 6.23
N PHE A 9 9.26 15.10 5.73
CA PHE A 9 9.95 13.97 6.37
C PHE A 9 10.40 14.26 7.80
N THR A 10 10.87 15.47 8.09
CA THR A 10 11.28 15.87 9.45
C THR A 10 10.14 15.74 10.46
N ALA A 11 8.93 16.19 10.08
CA ALA A 11 7.76 16.08 10.92
C ALA A 11 7.32 14.62 11.05
N ASN A 12 7.34 13.86 9.95
CA ASN A 12 6.98 12.44 9.96
C ASN A 12 7.86 11.62 10.90
N THR A 13 9.18 11.74 10.78
CA THR A 13 10.11 10.99 11.65
C THR A 13 9.95 11.37 13.12
N SER A 14 9.73 12.64 13.42
CA SER A 14 9.46 13.09 14.80
C SER A 14 8.17 12.47 15.35
N LEU A 15 7.13 12.42 14.52
CA LEU A 15 5.85 11.81 14.88
C LEU A 15 5.97 10.28 15.02
N ALA A 16 6.76 9.62 14.18
CA ALA A 16 6.97 8.17 14.24
C ALA A 16 7.66 7.76 15.55
N HIS A 17 8.71 8.47 15.96
CA HIS A 17 9.33 8.25 17.27
C HIS A 17 8.33 8.43 18.41
N TYR A 18 7.53 9.51 18.37
CA TYR A 18 6.47 9.72 19.36
C TYR A 18 5.46 8.56 19.37
N CYS A 19 5.04 8.07 18.20
CA CYS A 19 4.13 6.94 18.07
C CYS A 19 4.71 5.66 18.68
N GLN A 20 5.98 5.36 18.42
CA GLN A 20 6.69 4.22 18.99
C GLN A 20 6.75 4.30 20.52
N ASP A 21 7.15 5.45 21.06
CA ASP A 21 7.28 5.67 22.51
C ASP A 21 5.93 5.59 23.25
N ASN A 22 4.83 5.84 22.55
CA ASN A 22 3.48 5.89 23.13
C ASN A 22 2.58 4.72 22.69
N GLY A 23 3.11 3.74 21.97
CA GLY A 23 2.35 2.57 21.50
C GLY A 23 1.18 2.93 20.56
N LEU A 24 1.36 3.96 19.73
CA LEU A 24 0.35 4.43 18.77
C LEU A 24 0.68 3.94 17.36
N LEU A 25 -0.32 3.45 16.64
CA LEU A 25 -0.18 3.15 15.21
C LEU A 25 -0.21 4.44 14.37
N LEU A 26 0.69 4.51 13.38
CA LEU A 26 0.87 5.65 12.49
C LEU A 26 0.44 5.32 11.04
N HIS A 27 -0.80 5.66 10.71
CA HIS A 27 -1.30 5.60 9.33
C HIS A 27 -0.78 6.76 8.47
N ILE A 28 -0.20 6.48 7.30
CA ILE A 28 0.36 7.48 6.39
C ILE A 28 -0.49 7.66 5.14
N ASN A 29 -0.81 8.91 4.83
CA ASN A 29 -1.47 9.32 3.61
C ASN A 29 -0.47 9.94 2.62
N LEU A 30 -0.69 9.66 1.33
CA LEU A 30 0.16 10.08 0.22
C LEU A 30 -0.27 11.38 -0.45
N ALA A 31 -0.88 12.32 0.26
CA ALA A 31 -1.22 13.62 -0.32
C ALA A 31 -0.01 14.22 -1.05
N MET A 32 -0.23 14.81 -2.24
CA MET A 32 0.81 15.35 -3.14
C MET A 32 1.67 14.33 -3.92
N HIS A 33 1.66 13.03 -3.61
CA HIS A 33 2.56 12.07 -4.29
C HIS A 33 2.40 12.04 -5.82
N ALA A 34 1.17 12.17 -6.35
CA ALA A 34 0.88 12.18 -7.78
C ALA A 34 1.49 13.38 -8.53
N VAL A 35 1.77 14.48 -7.82
CA VAL A 35 2.50 15.63 -8.39
C VAL A 35 3.92 15.24 -8.77
N ILE A 36 4.51 14.30 -8.04
CA ILE A 36 5.91 13.88 -8.17
C ILE A 36 6.06 12.62 -9.02
N LYS A 37 5.14 11.64 -8.89
CA LYS A 37 5.31 10.29 -9.43
C LYS A 37 4.60 9.99 -10.74
N ARG A 38 3.76 10.89 -11.23
CA ARG A 38 2.82 10.56 -12.32
C ARG A 38 3.49 10.45 -13.69
N GLN A 39 4.42 11.33 -14.01
CA GLN A 39 5.01 11.37 -15.34
C GLN A 39 6.21 10.40 -15.44
N LYS A 40 6.23 9.54 -16.47
CA LYS A 40 7.33 8.59 -16.67
C LYS A 40 8.66 9.27 -17.07
N ASN A 41 8.61 10.48 -17.62
CA ASN A 41 9.77 11.21 -18.15
C ASN A 41 10.39 12.23 -17.18
N HIS A 42 9.72 12.58 -16.07
CA HIS A 42 10.23 13.53 -15.09
C HIS A 42 9.57 13.32 -13.72
N GLY A 43 10.36 13.48 -12.67
CA GLY A 43 9.91 13.31 -11.29
C GLY A 43 10.58 12.11 -10.62
N MET A 44 9.87 11.48 -9.69
CA MET A 44 10.39 10.36 -8.91
C MET A 44 9.34 9.27 -8.78
N ASN A 45 9.69 8.05 -9.21
CA ASN A 45 8.80 6.91 -9.12
C ASN A 45 8.40 6.63 -7.66
N PHE A 46 7.15 6.22 -7.47
CA PHE A 46 6.58 5.99 -6.15
C PHE A 46 7.36 4.98 -5.30
N ARG A 47 8.06 4.00 -5.88
CA ARG A 47 8.91 3.07 -5.10
C ARG A 47 9.93 3.79 -4.22
N VAL A 48 10.47 4.93 -4.69
CA VAL A 48 11.51 5.65 -3.98
C VAL A 48 10.90 6.34 -2.77
N LEU A 49 9.71 6.91 -2.97
CA LEU A 49 8.88 7.47 -1.90
C LEU A 49 8.43 6.40 -0.90
N ALA A 50 8.09 5.20 -1.36
CA ALA A 50 7.74 4.06 -0.52
C ALA A 50 8.91 3.61 0.37
N LYS A 51 10.12 3.47 -0.20
CA LYS A 51 11.34 3.20 0.57
C LYS A 51 11.65 4.32 1.55
N ALA A 52 11.58 5.57 1.11
CA ALA A 52 11.82 6.73 1.95
C ALA A 52 10.85 6.77 3.14
N LEU A 53 9.57 6.43 2.91
CA LEU A 53 8.62 6.32 4.00
C LEU A 53 8.99 5.19 4.96
N ARG A 54 9.26 3.96 4.48
CA ARG A 54 9.62 2.83 5.35
C ARG A 54 10.81 3.15 6.24
N MET A 55 11.78 3.91 5.73
CA MET A 55 12.91 4.41 6.54
C MET A 55 12.53 5.54 7.50
N SER A 56 11.62 6.45 7.11
CA SER A 56 11.13 7.53 7.99
C SER A 56 10.04 7.08 8.96
N ASP A 57 9.64 5.81 8.85
CA ASP A 57 8.68 5.06 9.63
C ASP A 57 7.20 5.45 9.43
N GLY A 58 6.32 4.48 9.69
CA GLY A 58 4.87 4.50 9.49
C GLY A 58 4.33 3.09 9.32
N ASP A 59 3.29 2.72 10.07
CA ASP A 59 2.75 1.36 10.07
C ASP A 59 1.96 1.04 8.80
N HIS A 60 1.24 2.03 8.25
CA HIS A 60 0.43 1.86 7.05
C HIS A 60 0.76 2.94 6.01
N ILE A 61 0.67 2.61 4.72
CA ILE A 61 0.78 3.58 3.62
C ILE A 61 -0.26 3.27 2.54
N HIS A 62 -0.89 4.28 1.95
CA HIS A 62 -1.67 4.04 0.73
C HIS A 62 -0.76 3.50 -0.37
N ALA A 63 -1.15 2.40 -1.02
CA ALA A 63 -0.36 1.75 -2.06
C ALA A 63 -1.13 1.63 -3.39
N GLY A 64 -2.35 2.15 -3.41
CA GLY A 64 -3.21 2.09 -4.57
C GLY A 64 -4.21 0.95 -4.56
N THR A 65 -4.97 0.84 -5.64
CA THR A 65 -6.03 -0.15 -5.85
C THR A 65 -5.86 -0.95 -7.14
N VAL A 66 -5.04 -0.50 -8.10
CA VAL A 66 -4.87 -1.00 -9.49
C VAL A 66 -6.14 -0.97 -10.34
N VAL A 67 -7.30 -1.34 -9.78
CA VAL A 67 -8.61 -1.42 -10.44
C VAL A 67 -9.54 -0.27 -10.09
N GLY A 68 -9.13 0.63 -9.19
CA GLY A 68 -9.92 1.77 -8.76
C GLY A 68 -9.77 3.01 -9.65
N LYS A 69 -10.15 4.16 -9.11
CA LYS A 69 -10.25 5.42 -9.87
C LYS A 69 -8.90 6.07 -10.20
N LEU A 70 -7.86 5.79 -9.44
CA LEU A 70 -6.56 6.46 -9.56
C LEU A 70 -5.58 5.62 -10.41
N GLU A 71 -4.70 6.31 -11.13
CA GLU A 71 -3.79 5.74 -12.13
C GLU A 71 -2.66 4.92 -11.51
N GLU A 72 -2.64 3.62 -11.81
CA GLU A 72 -1.64 2.64 -11.36
C GLU A 72 -1.43 1.51 -12.38
N GLU A 73 -0.21 0.97 -12.43
CA GLU A 73 0.18 -0.17 -13.26
C GLU A 73 0.40 -1.38 -12.35
N LYS A 74 -0.21 -2.54 -12.67
CA LYS A 74 -0.23 -3.72 -11.80
C LYS A 74 1.17 -4.19 -11.41
N ASP A 75 2.05 -4.41 -12.39
CA ASP A 75 3.36 -5.01 -12.13
C ASP A 75 4.28 -4.07 -11.33
N ILE A 76 4.18 -2.76 -11.59
CA ILE A 76 4.86 -1.73 -10.79
C ILE A 76 4.33 -1.73 -9.36
N THR A 77 3.01 -1.89 -9.20
CA THR A 77 2.35 -1.93 -7.88
C THR A 77 2.80 -3.12 -7.06
N LEU A 78 2.84 -4.31 -7.66
CA LEU A 78 3.39 -5.50 -7.02
C LEU A 78 4.85 -5.26 -6.57
N GLY A 79 5.68 -4.67 -7.44
CA GLY A 79 7.07 -4.38 -7.11
C GLY A 79 7.25 -3.48 -5.87
N PHE A 80 6.51 -2.38 -5.76
CA PHE A 80 6.64 -1.52 -4.58
C PHE A 80 5.88 -2.02 -3.35
N VAL A 81 4.87 -2.88 -3.50
CA VAL A 81 4.26 -3.61 -2.37
C VAL A 81 5.27 -4.57 -1.75
N ASP A 82 6.01 -5.33 -2.57
CA ASP A 82 7.09 -6.21 -2.11
C ASP A 82 8.14 -5.38 -1.34
N LEU A 83 8.52 -4.20 -1.85
CA LEU A 83 9.46 -3.28 -1.17
C LEU A 83 8.97 -2.74 0.17
N LEU A 84 7.66 -2.60 0.37
CA LEU A 84 7.07 -2.11 1.61
C LEU A 84 6.96 -3.23 2.65
N HIS A 85 6.68 -4.46 2.22
CA HIS A 85 6.33 -5.56 3.11
C HIS A 85 7.51 -6.48 3.42
N ASP A 86 8.26 -6.92 2.39
CA ASP A 86 9.21 -8.02 2.53
C ASP A 86 10.57 -7.54 3.07
N ASP A 87 11.34 -8.47 3.63
CA ASP A 87 12.68 -8.19 4.17
C ASP A 87 13.75 -8.19 3.07
N PHE A 88 13.62 -9.06 2.07
CA PHE A 88 14.54 -9.17 0.95
C PHE A 88 13.79 -9.20 -0.38
N ILE A 89 14.17 -8.30 -1.29
CA ILE A 89 13.56 -8.16 -2.62
C ILE A 89 14.67 -8.25 -3.67
N GLY A 90 14.63 -9.29 -4.50
CA GLY A 90 15.56 -9.47 -5.62
C GLY A 90 15.37 -8.43 -6.73
N LYS A 91 16.43 -8.13 -7.47
CA LYS A 91 16.33 -7.32 -8.69
C LYS A 91 15.41 -7.98 -9.72
N ASP A 92 14.37 -7.26 -10.14
CA ASP A 92 13.44 -7.67 -11.18
C ASP A 92 12.96 -6.46 -11.99
N ARG A 93 13.47 -6.29 -13.21
CA ARG A 93 13.10 -5.14 -14.05
C ARG A 93 11.66 -5.21 -14.58
N SER A 94 11.00 -6.37 -14.58
CA SER A 94 9.62 -6.50 -15.03
C SER A 94 8.63 -5.85 -14.06
N ARG A 95 8.93 -5.93 -12.75
CA ARG A 95 8.24 -5.21 -11.67
C ARG A 95 8.86 -3.86 -11.35
N ASP A 96 9.72 -3.40 -12.25
CA ASP A 96 10.41 -2.13 -12.10
C ASP A 96 11.23 -2.14 -10.77
N ILE A 97 12.07 -3.16 -10.54
CA ILE A 97 13.00 -3.25 -9.40
C ILE A 97 14.41 -3.30 -9.96
N TYR A 98 15.11 -2.15 -9.90
CA TYR A 98 16.43 -2.00 -10.51
C TYR A 98 17.58 -2.60 -9.69
N PHE A 99 17.40 -2.64 -8.36
CA PHE A 99 18.41 -3.08 -7.41
C PHE A 99 17.78 -4.02 -6.40
N THR A 100 18.52 -5.07 -6.04
CA THR A 100 18.18 -5.89 -4.88
C THR A 100 18.14 -5.01 -3.64
N GLN A 101 17.10 -5.18 -2.82
CA GLN A 101 16.93 -4.46 -1.57
C GLN A 101 16.88 -5.48 -0.42
N ASP A 102 17.75 -5.29 0.56
CA ASP A 102 17.72 -5.99 1.84
C ASP A 102 17.36 -4.95 2.92
N TRP A 103 16.39 -5.28 3.77
CA TRP A 103 15.89 -4.44 4.85
C TRP A 103 16.43 -4.84 6.22
N VAL A 104 17.15 -5.95 6.30
CA VAL A 104 17.92 -6.36 7.48
C VAL A 104 17.04 -6.36 8.75
N SER A 105 15.86 -6.96 8.65
CA SER A 105 14.83 -7.05 9.68
C SER A 105 14.14 -5.72 10.06
N MET A 106 14.27 -4.67 9.24
CA MET A 106 13.42 -3.48 9.39
C MET A 106 11.96 -3.87 9.18
N LEU A 107 11.08 -3.40 10.05
CA LEU A 107 9.65 -3.70 9.99
C LEU A 107 9.04 -3.32 8.64
N GLY A 108 8.11 -4.15 8.17
CA GLY A 108 7.32 -3.89 6.98
C GLY A 108 6.21 -2.87 7.24
N VAL A 109 5.73 -2.25 6.17
CA VAL A 109 4.63 -1.29 6.17
C VAL A 109 3.42 -1.92 5.49
N LEU A 110 2.24 -1.84 6.10
CA LEU A 110 1.02 -2.40 5.51
C LEU A 110 0.51 -1.50 4.36
N PRO A 111 0.40 -2.04 3.13
CA PRO A 111 -0.16 -1.30 2.00
C PRO A 111 -1.69 -1.18 2.12
N VAL A 112 -2.22 0.02 1.84
CA VAL A 112 -3.65 0.34 1.98
C VAL A 112 -4.27 0.68 0.63
N SER A 113 -5.40 0.02 0.35
CA SER A 113 -6.35 0.33 -0.72
C SER A 113 -7.61 0.98 -0.13
N SER A 114 -8.27 1.89 -0.85
CA SER A 114 -9.43 2.65 -0.32
C SER A 114 -10.49 2.92 -1.40
N GLY A 115 -11.78 2.90 -1.02
CA GLY A 115 -12.94 3.14 -1.90
C GLY A 115 -14.18 3.65 -1.15
N GLU A 116 -15.27 3.90 -1.87
CA GLU A 116 -16.54 4.46 -1.35
C GLU A 116 -17.76 3.60 -1.77
N HIS A 117 -18.89 3.69 -1.03
CA HIS A 117 -20.10 2.88 -1.25
C HIS A 117 -21.39 3.73 -1.37
N PRO A 118 -22.32 3.43 -2.31
CA PRO A 118 -23.47 4.29 -2.62
C PRO A 118 -24.55 4.38 -1.55
N TRP A 119 -24.66 3.42 -0.63
CA TRP A 119 -25.70 3.39 0.41
C TRP A 119 -25.22 3.83 1.79
N GLY A 120 -24.08 4.52 1.86
CA GLY A 120 -23.49 5.00 3.11
C GLY A 120 -22.63 3.96 3.84
N ASN A 121 -22.08 4.38 4.98
CA ASN A 121 -20.94 3.71 5.61
C ASN A 121 -21.26 2.32 6.17
N ALA A 122 -22.36 2.18 6.92
CA ALA A 122 -22.71 0.91 7.56
C ALA A 122 -22.97 -0.24 6.56
N PRO A 123 -23.84 -0.07 5.54
CA PRO A 123 -24.05 -1.13 4.55
C PRO A 123 -22.81 -1.38 3.68
N GLY A 124 -22.02 -0.35 3.37
CA GLY A 124 -20.74 -0.52 2.66
C GLY A 124 -19.75 -1.37 3.46
N ALA A 125 -19.57 -1.06 4.76
CA ALA A 125 -18.68 -1.82 5.63
C ALA A 125 -19.11 -3.29 5.80
N VAL A 126 -20.42 -3.56 5.83
CA VAL A 126 -20.93 -4.94 5.87
C VAL A 126 -20.67 -5.65 4.55
N ALA A 127 -20.94 -5.01 3.41
CA ALA A 127 -20.68 -5.58 2.09
C ALA A 127 -19.20 -5.95 1.92
N ASP A 128 -18.30 -5.02 2.25
CA ASP A 128 -16.85 -5.23 2.17
C ASP A 128 -16.40 -6.39 3.08
N ARG A 129 -16.92 -6.43 4.32
CA ARG A 129 -16.55 -7.48 5.28
C ARG A 129 -17.04 -8.85 4.85
N VAL A 130 -18.24 -8.96 4.26
CA VAL A 130 -18.79 -10.23 3.77
C VAL A 130 -18.00 -10.69 2.56
N ALA A 131 -17.80 -9.82 1.56
CA ALA A 131 -17.04 -10.13 0.35
C ALA A 131 -15.60 -10.57 0.69
N LEU A 132 -14.92 -9.86 1.59
CA LEU A 132 -13.56 -10.22 2.01
C LEU A 132 -13.51 -11.61 2.66
N LYS A 133 -14.43 -11.90 3.59
CA LYS A 133 -14.46 -13.20 4.26
C LYS A 133 -14.75 -14.35 3.29
N ALA A 134 -15.68 -14.15 2.35
CA ALA A 134 -15.99 -15.14 1.32
C ALA A 134 -14.77 -15.44 0.44
N CYS A 135 -14.09 -14.40 -0.05
CA CYS A 135 -12.87 -14.55 -0.84
C CYS A 135 -11.75 -15.25 -0.08
N VAL A 136 -11.50 -14.88 1.19
CA VAL A 136 -10.46 -15.51 2.02
C VAL A 136 -10.79 -16.98 2.28
N GLN A 137 -12.05 -17.30 2.60
CA GLN A 137 -12.47 -18.67 2.81
C GLN A 137 -12.29 -19.50 1.53
N ALA A 138 -12.81 -19.04 0.39
CA ALA A 138 -12.68 -19.74 -0.88
C ALA A 138 -11.21 -19.93 -1.29
N GLN A 139 -10.37 -18.91 -1.09
CA GLN A 139 -8.92 -19.03 -1.32
C GLN A 139 -8.28 -20.11 -0.45
N ASN A 140 -8.63 -20.16 0.84
CA ASN A 140 -8.11 -21.16 1.77
C ASN A 140 -8.62 -22.59 1.46
N GLU A 141 -9.78 -22.70 0.81
CA GLU A 141 -10.35 -23.95 0.30
C GLU A 141 -9.77 -24.36 -1.07
N GLY A 142 -8.90 -23.53 -1.66
CA GLY A 142 -8.18 -23.84 -2.91
C GLY A 142 -8.80 -23.28 -4.19
N HIS A 143 -9.85 -22.44 -4.08
CA HIS A 143 -10.47 -21.79 -5.23
C HIS A 143 -9.54 -20.74 -5.86
N ASN A 144 -9.61 -20.60 -7.18
CA ASN A 144 -8.87 -19.57 -7.90
C ASN A 144 -9.69 -18.27 -7.95
N VAL A 145 -9.51 -17.39 -6.96
CA VAL A 145 -10.24 -16.12 -6.84
C VAL A 145 -10.12 -15.22 -8.09
N ALA A 146 -9.01 -15.30 -8.84
CA ALA A 146 -8.85 -14.51 -10.07
C ALA A 146 -9.76 -14.98 -11.23
N ARG A 147 -10.19 -16.25 -11.21
CA ARG A 147 -11.07 -16.84 -12.24
C ARG A 147 -12.51 -16.98 -11.76
N GLU A 148 -12.68 -17.32 -10.49
CA GLU A 148 -13.96 -17.71 -9.87
C GLU A 148 -14.58 -16.57 -9.04
N GLY A 149 -13.91 -15.42 -8.91
CA GLY A 149 -14.33 -14.33 -8.03
C GLY A 149 -15.77 -13.84 -8.27
N ASN A 150 -16.22 -13.77 -9.52
CA ASN A 150 -17.60 -13.38 -9.82
C ASN A 150 -18.64 -14.42 -9.33
N GLU A 151 -18.27 -15.70 -9.31
CA GLU A 151 -19.14 -16.77 -8.82
C GLU A 151 -19.14 -16.81 -7.29
N ILE A 152 -17.99 -16.54 -6.65
CA ILE A 152 -17.84 -16.48 -5.19
C ILE A 152 -18.65 -15.33 -4.57
N ILE A 153 -18.76 -14.20 -5.27
CA ILE A 153 -19.43 -12.98 -4.76
C ILE A 153 -20.94 -12.95 -5.07
N ARG A 154 -21.42 -13.81 -5.98
CA ARG A 154 -22.82 -13.83 -6.43
C ARG A 154 -23.75 -14.52 -5.44
#